data_AF-A0AAD9KGE3-F1
#
_entry.id   AF-A0AAD9KGE3-F1
#
_cell.length_a   1.000
_cell.length_b   1.000
_cell.length_c   1.000
_cell.angle_alpha   90.00
_cell.angle_beta   90.00
_cell.angle_gamma   90.00
#
_symmetry.space_group_name_H-M   'P 1'
#
loop_
_entity.id
_entity.type
_entity.pdbx_description
1 polymer ?
#
loop_
_entity_poly.entity_id
_entity_poly.type
_entity_poly.pdbx_seq_one_letter_code
_entity_poly.pdbx_strand_id
1 'polypeptide(L)'
;MGELEGQKGAWGYVKGGMGALSEAIAGAARSHGASIFTDKTVSEIAVDAGSGRAQAVVLKDGTEICSDIILSNVTAKITFLDLLEKSSASLPSDFLQSVAHIDYTSPVGKINGKFEQAPQLPGRPE
;
A
#
# COMPACT_ATOMS: atom_id res chain seq x y z
N MET A 1 3.22 -20.77 -10.41
CA MET A 1 3.11 -19.58 -9.54
C MET A 1 2.21 -19.98 -8.38
N GLY A 2 2.64 -19.73 -7.14
CA GLY A 2 2.00 -20.25 -5.92
C GLY A 2 2.73 -21.47 -5.35
N GLU A 3 3.06 -21.41 -4.07
CA GLU A 3 3.47 -22.55 -3.24
C GLU A 3 2.80 -22.37 -1.88
N LEU A 4 2.20 -23.43 -1.35
CA LEU A 4 1.62 -23.46 -0.01
C LEU A 4 2.22 -24.65 0.71
N GLU A 5 2.91 -24.41 1.84
CA GLU A 5 3.49 -25.47 2.68
C GLU A 5 4.35 -26.50 1.91
N GLY A 6 5.17 -26.03 0.97
CA GLY A 6 6.02 -26.89 0.14
C GLY A 6 5.32 -27.51 -1.07
N GLN A 7 4.00 -27.34 -1.23
CA GLN A 7 3.26 -27.80 -2.42
C GLN A 7 3.24 -26.73 -3.50
N LYS A 8 3.99 -26.98 -4.58
CA LYS A 8 4.01 -26.11 -5.77
C LYS A 8 2.65 -26.13 -6.47
N GLY A 9 2.15 -24.96 -6.82
CA GLY A 9 0.87 -24.76 -7.50
C GLY A 9 -0.34 -24.68 -6.57
N ALA A 10 -0.16 -24.86 -5.26
CA ALA A 10 -1.22 -24.73 -4.26
C ALA A 10 -1.43 -23.26 -3.85
N TRP A 11 -2.68 -22.95 -3.51
CA TRP A 11 -3.12 -21.62 -3.06
C TRP A 11 -4.07 -21.76 -1.88
N GLY A 12 -3.95 -20.86 -0.91
CA GLY A 12 -4.85 -20.79 0.24
C GLY A 12 -5.97 -19.78 0.03
N TYR A 13 -7.15 -20.08 0.55
CA TYR A 13 -8.26 -19.12 0.65
C TYR A 13 -8.37 -18.62 2.08
N VAL A 14 -8.40 -17.30 2.25
CA VAL A 14 -8.64 -16.68 3.55
C VAL A 14 -10.13 -16.77 3.88
N LYS A 15 -10.47 -17.47 4.96
CA LYS A 15 -11.84 -17.49 5.48
C LYS A 15 -12.23 -16.06 5.89
N GLY A 16 -13.35 -15.56 5.36
CA GLY A 16 -13.77 -14.15 5.54
C GLY A 16 -13.17 -13.18 4.51
N GLY A 17 -12.38 -13.68 3.55
CA GLY A 17 -11.79 -12.89 2.48
C GLY A 17 -10.56 -12.09 2.92
N MET A 18 -9.99 -11.32 1.98
CA MET A 18 -8.75 -10.58 2.22
C MET A 18 -8.86 -9.51 3.33
N GLY A 19 -10.06 -8.97 3.57
CA GLY A 19 -10.28 -8.04 4.68
C GLY A 19 -10.02 -8.68 6.05
N ALA A 20 -10.38 -9.96 6.24
CA ALA A 20 -10.09 -10.69 7.47
C ALA A 20 -8.57 -10.87 7.68
N LEU A 21 -7.79 -11.04 6.61
CA LEU A 21 -6.34 -11.07 6.68
C LEU A 21 -5.77 -9.71 7.11
N SER A 22 -6.24 -8.62 6.51
CA SER A 22 -5.82 -7.26 6.88
C SER A 22 -6.13 -6.96 8.35
N GLU A 23 -7.32 -7.33 8.84
CA GLU A 23 -7.68 -7.17 10.25
C GLU A 23 -6.83 -8.03 11.19
N ALA A 24 -6.49 -9.26 10.79
CA ALA A 24 -5.60 -10.11 11.59
C ALA A 24 -4.20 -9.49 11.73
N ILE A 25 -3.65 -8.94 10.64
CA ILE A 25 -2.38 -8.20 10.65
C ILE A 25 -2.49 -6.96 11.55
N ALA A 26 -3.56 -6.17 11.40
CA ALA A 26 -3.81 -4.99 12.23
C ALA A 26 -3.93 -5.35 13.73
N GLY A 27 -4.61 -6.45 14.05
CA GLY A 27 -4.73 -6.97 15.41
C GLY A 27 -3.37 -7.37 16.01
N ALA A 28 -2.55 -8.09 15.25
CA ALA A 28 -1.20 -8.44 15.67
C ALA A 28 -0.29 -7.21 15.84
N ALA A 29 -0.39 -6.21 14.97
CA ALA A 29 0.37 -4.96 15.12
C ALA A 29 -0.05 -4.21 16.40
N ARG A 30 -1.36 -4.05 16.64
CA ARG A 30 -1.89 -3.43 17.86
C ARG A 30 -1.48 -4.18 19.13
N SER A 31 -1.44 -5.51 19.09
CA SER A 31 -0.98 -6.31 20.25
C SER A 31 0.50 -6.09 20.59
N HIS A 32 1.29 -5.59 19.63
CA HIS A 32 2.67 -5.17 19.82
C HIS A 32 2.80 -3.65 20.02
N GLY A 33 1.70 -2.93 20.29
CA GLY A 33 1.70 -1.51 20.62
C GLY A 33 1.55 -0.55 19.44
N ALA A 34 1.30 -1.04 18.22
CA ALA A 34 1.09 -0.15 17.08
C ALA A 34 -0.23 0.63 17.21
N SER A 35 -0.18 1.92 16.88
CA SER A 35 -1.38 2.74 16.68
C SER A 35 -1.72 2.79 15.19
N ILE A 36 -3.00 2.64 14.86
CA ILE A 36 -3.50 2.66 13.48
C ILE A 36 -4.54 3.75 13.36
N PHE A 37 -4.31 4.68 12.45
CA PHE A 37 -5.20 5.79 12.17
C PHE A 37 -5.76 5.63 10.76
N THR A 38 -7.09 5.59 10.64
CA THR A 38 -7.78 5.64 9.35
C THR A 38 -8.24 7.06 9.09
N ASP A 39 -8.57 7.38 7.83
CA ASP A 39 -9.11 8.69 7.44
C ASP A 39 -8.18 9.87 7.76
N LYS A 40 -6.87 9.58 7.91
CA LYS A 40 -5.79 10.53 8.15
C LYS A 40 -4.90 10.61 6.92
N THR A 41 -5.31 11.42 5.95
CA THR A 41 -4.52 11.66 4.74
C THR A 41 -3.25 12.42 5.08
N VAL A 42 -2.09 11.84 4.76
CA VAL A 42 -0.79 12.52 4.80
C VAL A 42 -0.72 13.51 3.64
N SER A 43 -0.35 14.75 3.90
CA SER A 43 -0.19 15.81 2.90
C SER A 43 1.27 16.12 2.57
N GLU A 44 2.20 15.80 3.48
CA GLU A 44 3.63 16.06 3.31
C GLU A 44 4.46 15.09 4.17
N ILE A 45 5.65 14.74 3.67
CA ILE A 45 6.72 14.13 4.46
C ILE A 45 7.74 15.24 4.73
N ALA A 46 7.87 15.68 5.98
CA ALA A 46 8.79 16.74 6.35
C ALA A 46 10.22 16.23 6.39
N VAL A 47 11.15 16.99 5.81
CA VAL A 47 12.56 16.67 5.70
C VAL A 47 13.38 17.79 6.35
N ASP A 48 14.35 17.41 7.17
CA ASP A 48 15.32 18.35 7.74
C ASP A 48 16.20 18.92 6.62
N ALA A 49 16.20 20.25 6.46
CA ALA A 49 16.97 20.91 5.40
C ALA A 49 18.49 20.77 5.58
N GLY A 50 18.97 20.60 6.82
CA GLY A 50 20.40 20.46 7.11
C GLY A 50 20.96 19.07 6.77
N SER A 51 20.26 18.03 7.22
CA SER A 51 20.70 16.63 7.09
C SER A 51 20.06 15.88 5.92
N GLY A 52 18.98 16.40 5.34
CA GLY A 52 18.20 15.73 4.30
C GLY A 52 17.41 14.52 4.81
N ARG A 53 17.25 14.37 6.13
CA ARG A 53 16.55 13.22 6.74
C ARG A 53 15.06 13.52 6.89
N ALA A 54 14.22 12.56 6.51
CA ALA A 54 12.79 12.62 6.81
C ALA A 54 12.58 12.52 8.33
N GLN A 55 11.78 13.43 8.89
CA GLN A 55 11.64 13.61 10.35
C GLN A 55 10.20 13.58 10.86
N ALA A 56 9.23 13.82 9.98
CA ALA A 56 7.82 13.81 10.34
C ALA A 56 6.92 13.57 9.12
N VAL A 57 5.68 13.19 9.39
CA VAL A 57 4.58 13.29 8.42
C VAL A 57 3.61 14.36 8.86
N VAL A 58 3.18 15.20 7.93
CA VAL A 58 2.15 16.22 8.15
C VAL A 58 0.86 15.70 7.56
N LEU A 59 -0.19 15.69 8.37
CA LEU A 59 -1.54 15.31 7.95
C LEU A 59 -2.27 16.52 7.35
N LYS A 60 -3.29 16.24 6.53
CA LYS A 60 -4.10 17.28 5.87
C LYS A 60 -4.80 18.23 6.86
N ASP A 61 -5.04 17.79 8.10
CA ASP A 61 -5.61 18.63 9.17
C ASP A 61 -4.57 19.52 9.86
N GLY A 62 -3.31 19.50 9.40
CA GLY A 62 -2.18 20.24 9.96
C GLY A 62 -1.47 19.53 11.12
N THR A 63 -1.95 18.37 11.56
CA THR A 63 -1.29 17.58 12.61
C THR A 63 0.05 17.05 12.11
N GLU A 64 1.11 17.29 12.86
CA GLU A 64 2.44 16.75 12.59
C GLU A 64 2.74 15.55 13.50
N ILE A 65 3.26 14.48 12.90
CA ILE A 65 3.68 13.27 13.61
C ILE A 65 5.16 13.04 13.36
N CYS A 66 5.97 13.33 14.37
CA CYS A 66 7.43 13.16 14.32
C CYS A 66 7.83 11.69 14.41
N SER A 67 8.83 11.28 13.62
CA SER A 67 9.42 9.95 13.64
C SER A 67 10.83 9.97 13.04
N ASP A 68 11.74 9.20 13.63
CA ASP A 68 13.11 9.04 13.12
C ASP A 68 13.17 8.22 11.81
N ILE A 69 12.12 7.42 11.57
CA ILE A 69 12.01 6.53 10.41
C ILE A 69 10.60 6.64 9.83
N ILE A 70 10.53 6.86 8.52
CA ILE A 70 9.28 6.93 7.76
C ILE A 70 9.34 5.85 6.67
N LEU A 71 8.37 4.95 6.68
CA LEU A 71 8.20 3.91 5.68
C LEU A 71 6.97 4.23 4.84
N SER A 72 7.17 4.54 3.56
CA SER A 72 6.08 4.83 2.63
C SER A 72 5.65 3.59 1.86
N ASN A 73 4.36 3.25 1.93
CA ASN A 73 3.74 2.18 1.13
C ASN A 73 2.82 2.74 0.02
N VAL A 74 2.73 4.06 -0.13
CA VAL A 74 2.05 4.66 -1.29
C VAL A 74 2.95 4.57 -2.52
N THR A 75 2.41 4.85 -3.70
CA THR A 75 3.20 4.73 -4.94
C THR A 75 4.42 5.64 -4.91
N ALA A 76 5.45 5.28 -5.69
CA ALA A 76 6.65 6.09 -5.83
C ALA A 76 6.32 7.51 -6.31
N LYS A 77 5.37 7.67 -7.25
CA LYS A 77 4.90 8.99 -7.69
C LYS A 77 4.34 9.81 -6.53
N ILE A 78 3.45 9.27 -5.72
CA ILE A 78 2.89 10.02 -4.58
C ILE A 78 3.99 10.33 -3.55
N THR A 79 4.86 9.38 -3.24
CA THR A 79 5.94 9.59 -2.26
C THR A 79 6.88 10.71 -2.70
N PHE A 80 7.42 10.63 -3.92
CA PHE A 80 8.53 11.48 -4.37
C PHE A 80 8.08 12.75 -5.12
N LEU A 81 6.92 12.72 -5.78
CA LEU A 81 6.44 13.83 -6.61
C LEU A 81 5.25 14.60 -6.01
N ASP A 82 4.75 14.22 -4.84
CA ASP A 82 3.71 14.98 -4.14
C ASP A 82 4.08 15.19 -2.67
N LEU A 83 4.29 14.11 -1.91
CA LEU A 83 4.53 14.20 -0.47
C LEU A 83 5.89 14.81 -0.11
N LEU A 84 6.94 14.51 -0.88
CA LEU A 84 8.29 15.05 -0.66
C LEU A 84 8.54 16.38 -1.40
N GLU A 85 7.81 16.68 -2.47
CA GLU A 85 8.02 17.92 -3.26
C GLU A 85 7.89 19.17 -2.37
N LYS A 86 6.93 19.16 -1.44
CA LYS A 86 6.63 20.29 -0.54
C LYS A 86 7.73 20.56 0.48
N SER A 87 8.47 19.53 0.86
CA SER A 87 9.52 19.59 1.88
C SER A 87 10.86 20.15 1.38
N SER A 88 10.92 20.66 0.14
CA SER A 88 12.13 21.19 -0.50
C SER A 88 13.31 20.20 -0.53
N ALA A 89 13.03 18.89 -0.41
CA ALA A 89 14.04 17.85 -0.49
C ALA A 89 14.67 17.85 -1.88
N SER A 90 15.94 18.26 -1.98
CA SER A 90 16.67 18.29 -3.25
C SER A 90 17.03 16.88 -3.71
N LEU A 91 16.10 16.24 -4.41
CA LEU A 91 16.35 14.97 -5.10
C LEU A 91 16.90 15.22 -6.52
N PRO A 92 17.79 14.36 -7.03
CA PRO A 92 18.30 14.51 -8.40
C PRO A 92 17.18 14.53 -9.44
N SER A 93 17.26 15.43 -10.41
CA SER A 93 16.25 15.58 -11.47
C SER A 93 16.01 14.29 -12.24
N ASP A 94 17.07 13.55 -12.55
CA ASP A 94 17.00 12.34 -13.36
C ASP A 94 16.27 11.21 -12.62
N PHE A 95 16.38 11.19 -11.28
CA PHE A 95 15.60 10.29 -10.43
C PHE A 95 14.12 10.65 -10.47
N LEU A 96 13.78 11.93 -10.29
CA LEU A 96 12.39 12.40 -10.33
C LEU A 96 11.75 12.15 -11.70
N GLN A 97 12.49 12.34 -12.79
CA GLN A 97 12.06 11.98 -14.14
C GLN A 97 11.80 10.48 -14.25
N SER A 98 12.71 9.64 -13.76
CA SER A 98 12.54 8.18 -13.77
C SER A 98 11.27 7.75 -13.03
N VAL A 99 10.98 8.37 -11.87
CA VAL A 99 9.74 8.13 -11.12
C VAL A 99 8.51 8.63 -11.89
N ALA A 100 8.59 9.79 -12.53
CA ALA A 100 7.49 10.37 -13.32
C ALA A 100 7.10 9.47 -14.51
N HIS A 101 8.07 8.75 -15.08
CA HIS A 101 7.87 7.83 -16.20
C HIS A 101 7.33 6.44 -15.82
N ILE A 102 7.14 6.13 -14.54
CA ILE A 102 6.51 4.86 -14.14
C ILE A 102 5.07 4.81 -14.67
N ASP A 103 4.78 3.86 -15.55
CA ASP A 103 3.42 3.60 -16.03
C ASP A 103 2.67 2.71 -15.05
N TYR A 104 1.58 3.24 -14.48
CA TYR A 104 0.69 2.51 -13.57
C TYR A 104 -0.56 1.99 -14.28
N THR A 105 -0.64 2.15 -15.61
CA THR A 105 -1.76 1.65 -16.41
C THR A 105 -1.86 0.14 -16.24
N SER A 106 -2.97 -0.31 -15.68
CA SER A 106 -3.23 -1.72 -15.39
C SER A 106 -4.45 -2.19 -16.18
N PRO A 107 -4.35 -3.25 -16.99
CA PRO A 107 -5.49 -3.81 -17.72
C PRO A 107 -6.38 -4.69 -16.81
N VAL A 108 -6.15 -4.70 -15.49
CA VAL A 108 -6.86 -5.61 -14.57
C VAL A 108 -8.28 -5.11 -14.32
N GLY A 109 -9.25 -5.83 -14.87
CA GLY A 109 -10.66 -5.73 -14.49
C GLY A 109 -11.05 -6.86 -13.54
N LYS A 110 -11.87 -6.56 -12.53
CA LYS A 110 -12.45 -7.57 -11.63
C LYS A 110 -13.97 -7.50 -11.65
N ILE A 111 -14.60 -8.62 -12.00
CA ILE A 111 -16.05 -8.78 -11.97
C ILE A 111 -16.37 -9.76 -10.85
N ASN A 112 -17.29 -9.39 -9.95
CA ASN A 112 -17.79 -10.27 -8.91
C ASN A 112 -19.25 -10.59 -9.22
N GLY A 113 -19.56 -11.88 -9.41
CA GLY A 113 -20.93 -12.37 -9.64
C GLY A 113 -21.43 -13.18 -8.46
N LYS A 114 -22.69 -12.98 -8.08
CA LYS A 114 -23.42 -13.83 -7.15
C LYS A 114 -24.43 -14.64 -7.95
N PHE A 115 -24.43 -15.96 -7.78
CA PHE A 115 -25.35 -16.87 -8.47
C PHE A 115 -26.21 -17.60 -7.45
N GLU A 116 -27.47 -17.84 -7.79
CA GLU A 116 -28.38 -18.61 -6.92
C GLU A 116 -28.02 -20.10 -6.91
N GLN A 117 -27.45 -20.59 -7.99
CA GLN A 117 -27.02 -21.98 -8.17
C GLN A 117 -25.66 -22.01 -8.88
N ALA A 118 -24.96 -23.14 -8.80
CA ALA A 118 -23.69 -23.30 -9.50
C ALA A 118 -23.89 -23.12 -11.02
N PRO A 119 -23.02 -22.37 -11.70
CA PRO A 119 -23.13 -22.20 -13.14
C PRO A 119 -22.91 -23.54 -13.85
N GLN A 120 -23.78 -23.87 -14.80
CA GLN A 120 -23.55 -24.98 -15.71
C GLN A 120 -22.51 -24.55 -16.74
N LEU A 121 -21.29 -25.09 -16.63
CA LEU A 121 -20.19 -24.81 -17.55
C LEU A 121 -20.09 -25.95 -18.58
N PRO A 122 -20.06 -25.65 -19.89
CA PRO A 122 -19.85 -26.67 -20.92
C PRO A 122 -18.53 -27.43 -20.68
N GLY A 123 -18.58 -28.77 -20.64
CA GLY A 123 -17.39 -29.63 -20.56
C GLY A 123 -16.93 -30.03 -19.15
N ARG A 124 -17.72 -29.77 -18.10
CA ARG A 124 -17.44 -30.32 -16.77
C ARG A 124 -17.90 -31.79 -16.72
N PRO A 125 -17.02 -32.78 -16.48
CA PRO A 125 -17.45 -34.15 -16.24
C PRO A 125 -18.32 -34.22 -14.97
N GLU A 126 -19.31 -35.10 -14.98
CA GLU A 126 -20.18 -35.40 -13.81
C GLU A 126 -19.37 -35.89 -12.61
#